data_AF-A0A1F5A0W0-F1
#
_entry.id   AF-A0A1F5A0W0-F1
#
_cell.length_a   1.000
_cell.length_b   1.000
_cell.length_c   1.000
_cell.angle_alpha   90.00
_cell.angle_beta   90.00
_cell.angle_gamma   90.00
#
_symmetry.space_group_name_H-M   'P 1'
#
loop_
_entity.id
_entity.type
_entity.pdbx_description
1 polymer ?
#
loop_
_entity_poly.entity_id
_entity_poly.type
_entity_poly.pdbx_seq_one_letter_code
_entity_poly.pdbx_strand_id
1 'polypeptide(L)'
;MNFRFLVRALLLALSAASLSCVIAMPPPAEQPPPPPAEEPAEDAPRLGAPPRGVLNALKPDRFTLNFGDAYLVHDPQSGVLQITAQGNVLSYGSGWTVRKVKSYLYHLRLDTWRDFYWQVNTSRKEVMRVRGGTFGSVLGGSKQSLSVAVDVRGGAGAGEPQQFTLRFPKAYMVYAIDDDELQLIAEGNVLSYCRDWRRCKLNNNLYHFKQKEWDGFFWKVSTASKKAWRCRNGVICQPGGTDQPLSIRVDVTR
;
A
#
# COMPACT_ATOMS: atom_id res chain seq x y z
N MET A 1 -10.58 -11.55 -54.32
CA MET A 1 -9.51 -10.53 -54.44
C MET A 1 -9.06 -10.16 -53.03
N ASN A 2 -7.77 -10.34 -52.73
CA ASN A 2 -7.20 -10.42 -51.38
C ASN A 2 -6.71 -9.06 -50.84
N PHE A 3 -7.33 -8.59 -49.75
CA PHE A 3 -7.05 -7.30 -49.08
C PHE A 3 -5.89 -7.36 -48.04
N ARG A 4 -4.93 -8.28 -48.21
CA ARG A 4 -3.87 -8.56 -47.22
C ARG A 4 -2.47 -8.04 -47.58
N PHE A 5 -2.30 -7.29 -48.66
CA PHE A 5 -0.97 -6.88 -49.14
C PHE A 5 -0.61 -5.39 -48.98
N LEU A 6 -1.50 -4.52 -48.50
CA LEU A 6 -1.24 -3.07 -48.51
C LEU A 6 -0.95 -2.39 -47.16
N VAL A 7 -0.75 -3.15 -46.07
CA VAL A 7 -0.43 -2.55 -44.75
C VAL A 7 1.02 -2.79 -44.31
N ARG A 8 1.84 -3.49 -45.12
CA ARG A 8 3.27 -3.71 -44.84
C ARG A 8 4.22 -2.67 -45.43
N ALA A 9 3.72 -1.67 -46.16
CA ALA A 9 4.55 -0.66 -46.82
C ALA A 9 4.63 0.71 -46.11
N LEU A 10 4.00 0.88 -44.94
CA LEU A 10 3.96 2.17 -44.22
C LEU A 10 4.59 2.13 -42.82
N LEU A 11 5.56 1.23 -42.59
CA LEU A 11 6.21 1.03 -41.29
C LEU A 11 7.75 0.98 -41.39
N LEU A 12 8.31 1.65 -42.39
CA LEU A 12 9.76 1.64 -42.68
C LEU A 12 10.37 3.03 -42.93
N ALA A 13 9.70 4.11 -42.55
CA ALA A 13 10.22 5.47 -42.72
C ALA A 13 9.91 6.37 -41.51
N LEU A 14 10.52 6.04 -40.37
CA LEU A 14 10.75 6.98 -39.25
C LEU A 14 11.93 6.45 -38.43
N SER A 15 13.07 6.33 -39.10
CA SER A 15 14.39 6.20 -38.49
C SER A 15 15.16 7.48 -38.79
N ALA A 16 15.97 7.90 -37.82
CA ALA A 16 16.96 8.98 -37.88
C ALA A 16 16.44 10.42 -37.73
N ALA A 17 16.38 10.88 -36.47
CA ALA A 17 16.95 12.16 -36.06
C ALA A 17 17.02 12.24 -34.52
N SER A 18 17.84 11.40 -33.89
CA SER A 18 18.26 11.66 -32.51
C SER A 18 19.42 12.64 -32.57
N LEU A 19 19.10 13.93 -32.57
CA LEU A 19 20.07 15.00 -32.32
C LEU A 19 20.58 14.83 -30.89
N SER A 20 21.76 14.23 -30.74
CA SER A 20 22.54 14.27 -29.51
C SER A 20 22.96 15.72 -29.26
N CYS A 21 22.11 16.44 -28.52
CA CYS A 21 22.48 17.72 -27.94
C CYS A 21 23.46 17.41 -26.79
N VAL A 22 24.75 17.42 -27.10
CA VAL A 22 25.81 17.38 -26.08
C VAL A 22 25.79 18.75 -25.41
N ILE A 23 24.98 18.86 -24.36
CA ILE A 23 25.05 20.02 -23.45
C ILE A 23 26.37 19.87 -22.71
N ALA A 24 27.33 20.75 -23.03
CA ALA A 24 28.56 20.89 -22.28
C ALA A 24 28.19 21.22 -20.83
N MET A 25 28.36 20.25 -19.94
CA MET A 25 28.18 20.47 -18.51
C MET A 25 29.29 21.41 -18.03
N PRO A 26 28.97 22.46 -17.27
CA PRO A 26 29.98 23.30 -16.66
C PRO A 26 30.87 22.44 -15.76
N PRO A 27 32.17 22.76 -15.65
CA PRO A 27 33.09 22.04 -14.77
C PRO A 27 32.53 22.05 -13.33
N PRO A 28 32.65 20.93 -12.60
CA PRO A 28 32.22 20.85 -11.22
C PRO A 28 32.92 21.94 -10.40
N ALA A 29 32.14 22.73 -9.67
CA ALA A 29 32.68 23.71 -8.74
C ALA A 29 33.63 23.00 -7.76
N GLU A 30 34.82 23.57 -7.58
CA GLU A 30 35.81 23.13 -6.61
C GLU A 30 35.13 22.92 -5.25
N GLN A 31 35.12 21.67 -4.78
CA GLN A 31 34.60 21.38 -3.45
C GLN A 31 35.52 22.05 -2.42
N PRO A 32 34.97 22.81 -1.46
CA PRO A 32 35.77 23.36 -0.38
C PRO A 32 36.48 22.23 0.36
N PRO A 33 37.71 22.48 0.88
CA PRO A 33 38.47 21.47 1.59
C PRO A 33 37.62 20.90 2.74
N PRO A 34 37.69 19.58 2.99
CA PRO A 34 36.98 18.98 4.10
C PRO A 34 37.40 19.66 5.41
N PRO A 35 36.45 19.87 6.35
CA PRO A 35 36.79 20.40 7.65
C PRO A 35 37.84 19.50 8.34
N PRO A 36 38.74 20.07 9.15
CA PRO A 36 39.71 19.29 9.90
C PRO A 36 39.00 18.23 10.74
N ALA A 37 39.56 17.02 10.77
CA ALA A 37 39.02 15.91 11.52
C ALA A 37 38.92 16.30 13.01
N GLU A 38 37.70 16.27 13.56
CA GLU A 38 37.49 16.39 15.01
C GLU A 38 38.16 15.20 15.70
N GLU A 39 39.07 15.50 16.63
CA GLU A 39 39.69 14.50 17.51
C GLU A 39 38.60 13.76 18.30
N PRO A 40 38.71 12.42 18.42
CA PRO A 40 37.76 11.66 19.21
C PRO A 40 37.89 12.05 20.68
N ALA A 41 36.83 12.66 21.23
CA ALA A 41 36.70 12.90 22.66
C ALA A 41 36.79 11.55 23.41
N GLU A 42 37.94 11.34 24.04
CA GLU A 42 38.20 10.27 24.99
C GLU A 42 37.45 10.57 26.31
N ASP A 43 36.97 9.53 26.98
CA ASP A 43 36.22 9.53 28.25
C ASP A 43 34.72 9.87 28.24
N ALA A 44 33.94 8.97 27.62
CA ALA A 44 32.58 8.70 28.08
C ALA A 44 32.60 7.64 29.21
N PRO A 45 31.98 7.88 30.38
CA PRO A 45 31.95 6.94 31.48
C PRO A 45 31.28 5.63 31.06
N ARG A 46 31.96 4.50 31.32
CA ARG A 46 31.48 3.14 31.09
C ARG A 46 30.19 2.92 31.90
N LEU A 47 29.04 3.14 31.27
CA LEU A 47 27.73 2.73 31.76
C LEU A 47 27.79 1.22 32.08
N GLY A 48 27.71 0.89 33.36
CA GLY A 48 27.61 -0.48 33.84
C GLY A 48 26.53 -1.22 33.07
N ALA A 49 26.83 -2.45 32.64
CA ALA A 49 25.91 -3.28 31.89
C ALA A 49 24.54 -3.29 32.56
N PRO A 50 23.44 -3.04 31.82
CA PRO A 50 22.12 -3.02 32.42
C PRO A 50 21.84 -4.39 33.06
N PRO A 51 21.20 -4.43 34.24
CA PRO A 51 20.88 -5.68 34.90
C PRO A 51 20.09 -6.57 33.93
N ARG A 52 20.51 -7.84 33.81
CA ARG A 52 19.78 -8.91 33.12
C ARG A 52 18.50 -9.26 33.88
N GLY A 53 17.63 -8.29 34.11
CA GLY A 53 16.23 -8.53 34.39
C GLY A 53 15.63 -9.02 33.09
N VAL A 54 15.47 -10.35 32.98
CA VAL A 54 14.65 -10.96 31.93
C VAL A 54 13.24 -10.46 32.16
N LEU A 55 12.92 -9.28 31.62
CA LEU A 55 11.55 -8.86 31.43
C LEU A 55 10.97 -9.93 30.52
N ASN A 56 10.22 -10.85 31.11
CA ASN A 56 9.28 -11.70 30.41
C ASN A 56 8.29 -10.77 29.72
N ALA A 57 8.71 -10.23 28.58
CA ALA A 57 7.93 -9.32 27.79
C ALA A 57 6.74 -10.13 27.31
N LEU A 58 5.62 -9.92 27.98
CA LEU A 58 4.37 -10.63 27.76
C LEU A 58 4.04 -10.59 26.27
N LYS A 59 3.78 -11.78 25.73
CA LYS A 59 3.31 -11.94 24.36
C LYS A 59 2.00 -11.15 24.23
N PRO A 60 1.85 -10.27 23.23
CA PRO A 60 0.59 -9.58 22.99
C PRO A 60 -0.45 -10.52 22.36
N ASP A 61 -1.73 -10.22 22.57
CA ASP A 61 -2.84 -10.97 21.95
C ASP A 61 -3.06 -10.52 20.51
N ARG A 62 -2.95 -9.20 20.28
CA ARG A 62 -3.04 -8.57 18.96
C ARG A 62 -2.26 -7.27 18.89
N PHE A 63 -1.95 -6.85 17.68
CA PHE A 63 -1.44 -5.51 17.42
C PHE A 63 -1.94 -4.96 16.09
N THR A 64 -1.87 -3.64 15.98
CA THR A 64 -2.38 -2.86 14.85
C THR A 64 -1.25 -2.05 14.24
N LEU A 65 -1.15 -2.07 12.92
CA LEU A 65 -0.27 -1.26 12.09
C LEU A 65 -1.10 -0.15 11.45
N ASN A 66 -1.00 1.06 11.98
CA ASN A 66 -1.76 2.21 11.49
C ASN A 66 -0.99 2.89 10.36
N PHE A 67 -1.65 3.08 9.22
CA PHE A 67 -1.08 3.71 8.04
C PHE A 67 -1.48 5.18 7.98
N GLY A 68 -0.51 6.08 7.79
CA GLY A 68 -0.78 7.49 7.51
C GLY A 68 -1.25 7.74 6.07
N ASP A 69 -0.93 6.80 5.17
CA ASP A 69 -1.23 6.87 3.74
C ASP A 69 -1.79 5.52 3.25
N ALA A 70 -3.10 5.37 3.23
CA ALA A 70 -3.73 4.18 2.66
C ALA A 70 -4.78 4.55 1.63
N TYR A 71 -4.79 3.85 0.51
CA TYR A 71 -5.72 4.12 -0.56
C TYR A 71 -6.00 2.88 -1.41
N LEU A 72 -7.20 2.84 -1.99
CA LEU A 72 -7.60 1.85 -2.98
C LEU A 72 -7.55 2.51 -4.36
N VAL A 73 -6.86 1.89 -5.31
CA VAL A 73 -6.80 2.33 -6.71
C VAL A 73 -7.62 1.37 -7.56
N HIS A 74 -8.43 1.92 -8.46
CA HIS A 74 -9.08 1.14 -9.51
C HIS A 74 -8.84 1.78 -10.89
N ASP A 75 -8.42 0.96 -11.83
CA ASP A 75 -8.34 1.29 -13.25
C ASP A 75 -9.48 0.55 -14.00
N PRO A 76 -10.52 1.28 -14.47
CA PRO A 76 -11.64 0.67 -15.17
C PRO A 76 -11.27 -0.03 -16.49
N GLN A 77 -10.18 0.38 -17.15
CA GLN A 77 -9.79 -0.19 -18.44
C GLN A 77 -9.15 -1.57 -18.28
N SER A 78 -8.24 -1.70 -17.31
CA SER A 78 -7.57 -2.97 -17.01
C SER A 78 -8.36 -3.84 -16.03
N GLY A 79 -9.35 -3.27 -15.33
CA GLY A 79 -10.09 -3.95 -14.26
C GLY A 79 -9.26 -4.12 -12.98
N VAL A 80 -8.03 -3.62 -12.94
CA VAL A 80 -7.13 -3.77 -11.80
C VAL A 80 -7.68 -3.00 -10.60
N LEU A 81 -7.68 -3.66 -9.44
CA LEU A 81 -7.96 -3.05 -8.14
C LEU A 81 -6.82 -3.39 -7.19
N GLN A 82 -6.28 -2.38 -6.52
CA GLN A 82 -5.18 -2.54 -5.57
C GLN A 82 -5.44 -1.71 -4.33
N ILE A 83 -5.01 -2.21 -3.17
CA ILE A 83 -4.97 -1.44 -1.93
C ILE A 83 -3.51 -1.24 -1.56
N THR A 84 -3.11 0.01 -1.39
CA THR A 84 -1.71 0.43 -1.26
C THR A 84 -1.52 1.26 0.00
N ALA A 85 -0.38 1.06 0.67
CA ALA A 85 0.10 1.94 1.74
C ALA A 85 1.63 1.98 1.79
N GLN A 86 2.21 3.08 2.25
CA GLN A 86 3.67 3.27 2.35
C GLN A 86 4.38 3.00 1.01
N GLY A 87 3.72 3.31 -0.10
CA GLY A 87 4.18 3.06 -1.47
C GLY A 87 4.27 1.58 -1.88
N ASN A 88 3.65 0.64 -1.16
CA ASN A 88 3.61 -0.78 -1.54
C ASN A 88 2.17 -1.29 -1.65
N VAL A 89 1.91 -2.16 -2.63
CA VAL A 89 0.63 -2.85 -2.76
C VAL A 89 0.50 -3.85 -1.61
N LEU A 90 -0.52 -3.65 -0.76
CA LEU A 90 -0.83 -4.55 0.36
C LEU A 90 -1.80 -5.66 -0.03
N SER A 91 -2.62 -5.42 -1.05
CA SER A 91 -3.60 -6.36 -1.60
C SER A 91 -3.87 -6.06 -3.06
N TYR A 92 -3.98 -7.10 -3.88
CA TYR A 92 -4.35 -7.04 -5.30
C TYR A 92 -5.85 -7.20 -5.54
N GLY A 93 -6.68 -6.89 -4.52
CA GLY A 93 -8.13 -6.82 -4.70
C GLY A 93 -8.84 -8.16 -4.85
N SER A 94 -8.21 -9.27 -4.44
CA SER A 94 -8.86 -10.59 -4.46
C SER A 94 -10.17 -10.57 -3.66
N GLY A 95 -11.25 -11.09 -4.27
CA GLY A 95 -12.59 -11.08 -3.70
C GLY A 95 -13.37 -9.77 -3.85
N TRP A 96 -12.81 -8.77 -4.54
CA TRP A 96 -13.57 -7.57 -4.91
C TRP A 96 -14.29 -7.76 -6.24
N THR A 97 -15.57 -7.42 -6.26
CA THR A 97 -16.34 -7.22 -7.48
C THR A 97 -16.54 -5.72 -7.70
N VAL A 98 -16.20 -5.24 -8.88
CA VAL A 98 -16.47 -3.86 -9.32
C VAL A 98 -17.46 -3.88 -10.48
N ARG A 99 -18.52 -3.09 -10.39
CA ARG A 99 -19.53 -2.95 -11.44
C ARG A 99 -19.69 -1.49 -11.83
N LYS A 100 -19.42 -1.20 -13.10
CA LYS A 100 -19.74 0.10 -13.70
C LYS A 100 -21.24 0.18 -13.95
N VAL A 101 -21.89 1.18 -13.36
CA VAL A 101 -23.34 1.42 -13.49
C VAL A 101 -23.60 2.57 -14.46
N LYS A 102 -22.77 3.61 -14.42
CA LYS A 102 -22.69 4.70 -15.41
C LYS A 102 -21.21 5.05 -15.64
N SER A 103 -20.91 5.89 -16.63
CA SER A 103 -19.54 6.36 -16.91
C SER A 103 -18.82 6.93 -15.68
N TYR A 104 -19.54 7.57 -14.77
CA TYR A 104 -19.02 8.17 -13.55
C TYR A 104 -19.43 7.44 -12.26
N LEU A 105 -20.15 6.32 -12.35
CA LEU A 105 -20.76 5.65 -11.20
C LEU A 105 -20.37 4.17 -11.14
N TYR A 106 -19.64 3.81 -10.08
CA TYR A 106 -19.10 2.48 -9.86
C TYR A 106 -19.62 1.92 -8.55
N HIS A 107 -19.97 0.64 -8.53
CA HIS A 107 -20.31 -0.08 -7.33
C HIS A 107 -19.18 -1.08 -7.02
N LEU A 108 -18.65 -1.03 -5.81
CA LEU A 108 -17.58 -1.89 -5.34
C LEU A 108 -18.11 -2.73 -4.16
N ARG A 109 -17.89 -4.04 -4.19
CA ARG A 109 -18.31 -4.95 -3.13
C ARG A 109 -17.24 -6.03 -2.92
N LEU A 110 -16.83 -6.22 -1.67
CA LEU A 110 -16.06 -7.39 -1.28
C LEU A 110 -17.01 -8.58 -1.08
N ASP A 111 -16.62 -9.79 -1.49
CA ASP A 111 -17.49 -10.97 -1.47
C ASP A 111 -18.01 -11.34 -0.07
N THR A 112 -17.30 -10.96 0.99
CA THR A 112 -17.76 -11.17 2.37
C THR A 112 -18.78 -10.13 2.84
N TRP A 113 -18.97 -9.03 2.12
CA TRP A 113 -19.97 -8.02 2.43
C TRP A 113 -21.33 -8.45 1.88
N ARG A 114 -22.21 -8.89 2.78
CA ARG A 114 -23.54 -9.41 2.41
C ARG A 114 -24.56 -8.30 2.21
N ASP A 115 -24.59 -7.32 3.10
CA ASP A 115 -25.73 -6.41 3.21
C ASP A 115 -25.46 -5.00 2.66
N PHE A 116 -24.26 -4.76 2.13
CA PHE A 116 -23.89 -3.46 1.58
C PHE A 116 -22.87 -3.53 0.46
N TYR A 117 -22.77 -2.43 -0.27
CA TYR A 117 -21.68 -2.13 -1.20
C TYR A 117 -21.31 -0.65 -1.11
N TRP A 118 -20.16 -0.30 -1.68
CA TRP A 118 -19.77 1.09 -1.85
C TRP A 118 -20.16 1.57 -3.24
N GLN A 119 -20.84 2.72 -3.29
CA GLN A 119 -21.15 3.45 -4.51
C GLN A 119 -20.15 4.60 -4.61
N VAL A 120 -19.28 4.55 -5.61
CA VAL A 120 -18.27 5.57 -5.92
C VAL A 120 -18.78 6.41 -7.08
N ASN A 121 -18.95 7.71 -6.84
CA ASN A 121 -19.29 8.66 -7.88
C ASN A 121 -18.05 9.51 -8.18
N THR A 122 -17.42 9.27 -9.33
CA THR A 122 -16.17 9.93 -9.72
C THR A 122 -16.39 11.36 -10.19
N SER A 123 -17.57 11.68 -10.74
CA SER A 123 -17.91 13.05 -11.14
C SER A 123 -18.09 13.98 -9.94
N ARG A 124 -18.74 13.47 -8.88
CA ARG A 124 -18.97 14.22 -7.63
C ARG A 124 -17.89 14.00 -6.56
N LYS A 125 -16.94 13.11 -6.82
CA LYS A 125 -15.85 12.73 -5.91
C LYS A 125 -16.34 12.31 -4.52
N GLU A 126 -17.41 11.52 -4.49
CA GLU A 126 -18.04 11.05 -3.26
C GLU A 126 -18.10 9.52 -3.22
N VAL A 127 -18.05 8.95 -2.01
CA VAL A 127 -18.29 7.53 -1.75
C VAL A 127 -19.45 7.40 -0.79
N MET A 128 -20.41 6.55 -1.13
CA MET A 128 -21.54 6.21 -0.26
C MET A 128 -21.53 4.72 0.05
N ARG A 129 -21.83 4.35 1.29
CA ARG A 129 -22.25 3.01 1.67
C ARG A 129 -23.73 2.85 1.36
N VAL A 130 -24.10 1.83 0.59
CA VAL A 130 -25.49 1.54 0.23
C VAL A 130 -25.93 0.21 0.84
N ARG A 131 -27.02 0.20 1.61
CA ARG A 131 -27.61 -0.99 2.25
C ARG A 131 -29.01 -1.26 1.71
N GLY A 132 -29.36 -2.53 1.50
CA GLY A 132 -30.68 -2.93 0.97
C GLY A 132 -30.94 -2.50 -0.49
N GLY A 133 -29.92 -2.04 -1.21
CA GLY A 133 -29.98 -1.76 -2.65
C GLY A 133 -29.53 -2.97 -3.48
N THR A 134 -29.83 -2.96 -4.79
CA THR A 134 -29.35 -4.01 -5.70
C THR A 134 -27.99 -3.64 -6.29
N PHE A 135 -26.97 -4.46 -6.05
CA PHE A 135 -25.62 -4.24 -6.58
C PHE A 135 -25.61 -4.17 -8.12
N GLY A 136 -25.15 -3.04 -8.67
CA GLY A 136 -25.20 -2.75 -10.11
C GLY A 136 -26.42 -1.99 -10.59
N SER A 137 -27.34 -1.61 -9.70
CA SER A 137 -28.52 -0.79 -10.01
C SER A 137 -28.46 0.56 -9.29
N VAL A 138 -29.00 1.61 -9.90
CA VAL A 138 -29.05 2.96 -9.31
C VAL A 138 -30.20 3.09 -8.30
N LEU A 139 -31.19 2.19 -8.36
CA LEU A 139 -32.44 2.27 -7.61
C LEU A 139 -32.36 1.50 -6.28
N GLY A 140 -32.99 2.08 -5.25
CA GLY A 140 -33.19 1.46 -3.94
C GLY A 140 -32.03 1.65 -2.95
N GLY A 141 -32.25 1.11 -1.76
CA GLY A 141 -31.31 1.10 -0.63
C GLY A 141 -31.19 2.43 0.14
N SER A 142 -30.78 2.33 1.41
CA SER A 142 -30.38 3.46 2.22
C SER A 142 -28.92 3.82 1.94
N LYS A 143 -28.63 5.12 1.82
CA LYS A 143 -27.31 5.65 1.47
C LYS A 143 -26.73 6.39 2.66
N GLN A 144 -25.47 6.09 2.98
CA GLN A 144 -24.70 6.78 4.01
C GLN A 144 -23.40 7.28 3.39
N SER A 145 -23.14 8.59 3.47
CA SER A 145 -21.87 9.15 2.99
C SER A 145 -20.70 8.64 3.84
N LEU A 146 -19.57 8.35 3.20
CA LEU A 146 -18.33 7.95 3.87
C LEU A 146 -17.30 9.07 3.79
N SER A 147 -16.42 9.16 4.79
CA SER A 147 -15.35 10.17 4.84
C SER A 147 -14.14 9.78 3.97
N VAL A 148 -14.39 9.26 2.76
CA VAL A 148 -13.36 8.78 1.84
C VAL A 148 -13.19 9.78 0.71
N ALA A 149 -11.98 10.30 0.55
CA ALA A 149 -11.68 11.23 -0.55
C ALA A 149 -11.51 10.46 -1.86
N VAL A 150 -12.01 11.02 -2.96
CA VAL A 150 -11.93 10.43 -4.30
C VAL A 150 -11.08 11.30 -5.21
N ASP A 151 -9.93 10.78 -5.62
CA ASP A 151 -9.13 11.37 -6.69
C ASP A 151 -9.43 10.68 -8.01
N VAL A 152 -9.47 11.44 -9.09
CA VAL A 152 -9.83 10.93 -10.41
C VAL A 152 -8.80 11.41 -11.42
N ARG A 153 -8.29 10.47 -12.22
CA ARG A 153 -7.36 10.74 -13.33
C ARG A 153 -8.05 10.37 -14.65
N GLY A 154 -7.98 11.30 -15.61
CA GLY A 154 -8.70 11.17 -16.88
C GLY A 154 -10.22 11.33 -16.72
N GLY A 155 -10.95 11.32 -17.84
CA GLY A 155 -12.42 11.46 -17.84
C GLY A 155 -12.89 12.85 -17.40
N ALA A 156 -12.86 13.82 -18.31
CA ALA A 156 -13.41 15.15 -18.03
C ALA A 156 -14.94 15.10 -17.81
N GLY A 157 -15.43 15.77 -16.77
CA GLY A 157 -16.87 15.94 -16.49
C GLY A 157 -17.60 14.63 -16.17
N ALA A 158 -18.42 14.16 -17.12
CA ALA A 158 -19.21 12.93 -17.01
C ALA A 158 -18.59 11.75 -17.80
N GLY A 159 -17.38 11.92 -18.34
CA GLY A 159 -16.64 10.87 -19.03
C GLY A 159 -16.18 9.75 -18.11
N GLU A 160 -15.80 8.62 -18.71
CA GLU A 160 -15.19 7.52 -17.97
C GLU A 160 -13.77 7.89 -17.51
N PRO A 161 -13.44 7.71 -16.22
CA PRO A 161 -12.09 7.94 -15.73
C PRO A 161 -11.12 6.86 -16.21
N GLN A 162 -9.86 7.24 -16.40
CA GLN A 162 -8.78 6.26 -16.64
C GLN A 162 -8.43 5.53 -15.34
N GLN A 163 -8.53 6.23 -14.20
CA GLN A 163 -8.27 5.68 -12.89
C GLN A 163 -8.98 6.53 -11.84
N PHE A 164 -9.43 5.91 -10.75
CA PHE A 164 -9.79 6.63 -9.54
C PHE A 164 -9.16 6.00 -8.31
N THR A 165 -8.93 6.83 -7.30
CA THR A 165 -8.28 6.47 -6.05
C THR A 165 -9.16 6.88 -4.88
N LEU A 166 -9.45 5.94 -3.99
CA LEU A 166 -10.18 6.15 -2.74
C LEU A 166 -9.16 6.27 -1.61
N ARG A 167 -8.99 7.48 -1.05
CA ARG A 167 -8.07 7.71 0.08
C ARG A 167 -8.79 7.57 1.40
N PHE A 168 -8.25 6.72 2.26
CA PHE A 168 -8.83 6.45 3.57
C PHE A 168 -8.17 7.35 4.62
N PRO A 169 -8.93 8.15 5.39
CA PRO A 169 -8.38 8.96 6.48
C PRO A 169 -7.87 8.08 7.63
N LYS A 170 -8.47 6.90 7.80
CA LYS A 170 -8.07 5.89 8.78
C LYS A 170 -8.07 4.52 8.13
N ALA A 171 -6.89 3.94 8.01
CA ALA A 171 -6.72 2.55 7.66
C ALA A 171 -5.62 1.93 8.52
N TYR A 172 -5.80 0.65 8.80
CA TYR A 172 -4.84 -0.11 9.59
C TYR A 172 -4.90 -1.58 9.23
N MET A 173 -3.80 -2.27 9.50
CA MET A 173 -3.73 -3.72 9.44
C MET A 173 -3.71 -4.27 10.86
N VAL A 174 -4.58 -5.21 11.18
CA VAL A 174 -4.62 -5.87 12.49
C VAL A 174 -4.13 -7.31 12.35
N TYR A 175 -3.28 -7.73 13.28
CA TYR A 175 -2.82 -9.11 13.40
C TYR A 175 -3.24 -9.68 14.75
N ALA A 176 -4.16 -10.64 14.73
CA ALA A 176 -4.56 -11.43 15.89
C ALA A 176 -3.62 -12.63 15.99
N ILE A 177 -2.80 -12.69 17.04
CA ILE A 177 -1.66 -13.60 17.10
C ILE A 177 -2.08 -15.04 17.34
N ASP A 178 -3.11 -15.25 18.17
CA ASP A 178 -3.58 -16.60 18.49
C ASP A 178 -4.38 -17.25 17.36
N ASP A 179 -5.10 -16.43 16.59
CA ASP A 179 -5.89 -16.89 15.45
C ASP A 179 -5.08 -16.98 14.14
N ASP A 180 -3.83 -16.50 14.15
CA ASP A 180 -3.01 -16.23 12.95
C ASP A 180 -3.83 -15.52 11.86
N GLU A 181 -4.60 -14.50 12.26
CA GLU A 181 -5.48 -13.76 11.36
C GLU A 181 -4.91 -12.36 11.09
N LEU A 182 -4.79 -12.02 9.80
CA LEU A 182 -4.33 -10.70 9.34
C LEU A 182 -5.44 -10.07 8.52
N GLN A 183 -5.85 -8.86 8.89
CA GLN A 183 -6.90 -8.14 8.17
C GLN A 183 -6.46 -6.70 7.89
N LEU A 184 -6.76 -6.22 6.69
CA LEU A 184 -6.64 -4.82 6.32
C LEU A 184 -8.01 -4.16 6.43
N ILE A 185 -8.10 -3.10 7.23
CA ILE A 185 -9.36 -2.45 7.59
C ILE A 185 -9.30 -0.95 7.26
N ALA A 186 -10.39 -0.41 6.72
CA ALA A 186 -10.62 1.03 6.61
C ALA A 186 -12.11 1.35 6.77
N GLU A 187 -12.42 2.54 7.29
CA GLU A 187 -13.82 2.98 7.53
C GLU A 187 -14.66 1.98 8.34
N GLY A 188 -14.01 1.22 9.22
CA GLY A 188 -14.63 0.17 10.03
C GLY A 188 -15.04 -1.09 9.26
N ASN A 189 -14.55 -1.30 8.03
CA ASN A 189 -14.82 -2.51 7.25
C ASN A 189 -13.51 -3.19 6.84
N VAL A 190 -13.52 -4.52 6.83
CA VAL A 190 -12.43 -5.32 6.26
C VAL A 190 -12.40 -5.10 4.76
N LEU A 191 -11.25 -4.68 4.24
CA LEU A 191 -10.97 -4.53 2.81
C LEU A 191 -10.24 -5.74 2.23
N SER A 192 -9.49 -6.47 3.05
CA SER A 192 -8.78 -7.69 2.67
C SER A 192 -8.53 -8.56 3.91
N TYR A 193 -8.60 -9.88 3.74
CA TYR A 193 -8.18 -10.86 4.74
C TYR A 193 -6.73 -11.32 4.57
N CYS A 194 -5.96 -10.65 3.71
CA CYS A 194 -4.51 -10.80 3.57
C CYS A 194 -4.03 -12.27 3.49
N ARG A 195 -4.80 -13.14 2.82
CA ARG A 195 -4.51 -14.60 2.72
C ARG A 195 -3.25 -14.89 1.90
N ASP A 196 -2.83 -13.92 1.10
CA ASP A 196 -1.63 -13.85 0.28
C ASP A 196 -0.39 -13.40 1.06
N TRP A 197 -0.48 -13.21 2.38
CA TRP A 197 0.66 -12.83 3.22
C TRP A 197 1.29 -14.03 3.92
N ARG A 198 2.61 -14.11 3.85
CA ARG A 198 3.43 -14.95 4.73
C ARG A 198 3.72 -14.20 6.02
N ARG A 199 3.57 -14.89 7.14
CA ARG A 199 3.73 -14.34 8.49
C ARG A 199 4.58 -15.28 9.30
N CYS A 200 5.43 -14.73 10.17
CA CYS A 200 6.12 -15.55 11.14
C CYS A 200 6.55 -14.75 12.35
N LYS A 201 6.52 -15.45 13.49
CA LYS A 201 6.95 -14.96 14.79
C LYS A 201 8.37 -15.47 15.04
N LEU A 202 9.35 -14.56 15.14
CA LEU A 202 10.73 -14.97 15.50
C LEU A 202 10.92 -15.09 17.00
N ASN A 203 10.27 -14.19 17.75
CA ASN A 203 10.23 -14.24 19.22
C ASN A 203 8.93 -13.58 19.69
N ASN A 204 8.75 -13.40 21.00
CA ASN A 204 7.51 -12.86 21.57
C ASN A 204 7.14 -11.45 21.08
N ASN A 205 8.10 -10.69 20.57
CA ASN A 205 7.87 -9.30 20.19
C ASN A 205 8.31 -8.96 18.76
N LEU A 206 8.85 -9.89 17.98
CA LEU A 206 9.34 -9.63 16.64
C LEU A 206 8.64 -10.54 15.62
N TYR A 207 7.99 -9.88 14.66
CA TYR A 207 7.18 -10.51 13.63
C TYR A 207 7.65 -10.09 12.24
N HIS A 208 7.68 -11.02 11.30
CA HIS A 208 7.92 -10.74 9.89
C HIS A 208 6.63 -10.91 9.09
N PHE A 209 6.40 -9.99 8.15
CA PHE A 209 5.27 -9.99 7.23
C PHE A 209 5.77 -9.83 5.81
N LYS A 210 5.38 -10.72 4.90
CA LYS A 210 5.73 -10.63 3.48
C LYS A 210 4.52 -10.93 2.63
N GLN A 211 4.10 -9.94 1.86
CA GLN A 211 3.12 -10.12 0.80
C GLN A 211 3.75 -10.98 -0.32
N LYS A 212 2.99 -11.94 -0.88
CA LYS A 212 3.53 -12.98 -1.77
C LYS A 212 4.22 -12.44 -3.03
N GLU A 213 3.70 -11.39 -3.62
CA GLU A 213 4.18 -10.72 -4.84
C GLU A 213 5.30 -9.70 -4.54
N TRP A 214 5.69 -9.49 -3.28
CA TRP A 214 6.85 -8.65 -2.95
C TRP A 214 8.17 -9.38 -3.15
N ASP A 215 9.05 -8.75 -3.92
CA ASP A 215 10.40 -9.23 -4.19
C ASP A 215 11.46 -8.41 -3.44
N GLY A 216 12.48 -9.12 -2.93
CA GLY A 216 13.65 -8.51 -2.32
C GLY A 216 13.45 -7.84 -0.96
N PHE A 217 12.24 -7.86 -0.39
CA PHE A 217 12.00 -7.34 0.96
C PHE A 217 10.85 -8.02 1.71
N PHE A 218 10.77 -7.75 3.02
CA PHE A 218 9.64 -8.05 3.89
C PHE A 218 9.56 -6.96 4.98
N TRP A 219 8.46 -6.92 5.74
CA TRP A 219 8.33 -6.02 6.88
C TRP A 219 8.68 -6.72 8.18
N LYS A 220 9.42 -6.03 9.05
CA LYS A 220 9.64 -6.38 10.45
C LYS A 220 8.78 -5.52 11.33
N VAL A 221 8.16 -6.10 12.34
CA VAL A 221 7.37 -5.39 13.34
C VAL A 221 7.83 -5.80 14.72
N SER A 222 8.22 -4.81 15.53
CA SER A 222 8.53 -5.00 16.94
C SER A 222 7.40 -4.45 17.81
N THR A 223 6.71 -5.31 18.54
CA THR A 223 5.67 -4.91 19.51
C THR A 223 6.28 -4.34 20.79
N ALA A 224 7.51 -4.72 21.12
CA ALA A 224 8.23 -4.20 22.29
C ALA A 224 8.63 -2.73 22.09
N SER A 225 9.21 -2.40 20.94
CA SER A 225 9.62 -1.03 20.63
C SER A 225 8.56 -0.22 19.87
N LYS A 226 7.42 -0.85 19.53
CA LYS A 226 6.32 -0.25 18.75
C LYS A 226 6.77 0.38 17.43
N LYS A 227 7.67 -0.30 16.73
CA LYS A 227 8.29 0.16 15.48
C LYS A 227 8.13 -0.89 14.38
N ALA A 228 8.13 -0.42 13.14
CA ALA A 228 8.13 -1.26 11.96
C ALA A 228 9.25 -0.84 11.00
N TRP A 229 9.79 -1.81 10.27
CA TRP A 229 10.87 -1.61 9.30
C TRP A 229 10.61 -2.40 8.02
N ARG A 230 11.09 -1.87 6.91
CA ARG A 230 11.28 -2.62 5.66
C ARG A 230 12.67 -3.26 5.72
N CYS A 231 12.72 -4.59 5.69
CA CYS A 231 13.96 -5.34 5.68
C CYS A 231 14.29 -5.84 4.27
N ARG A 232 15.50 -5.56 3.79
CA ARG A 232 16.05 -6.03 2.51
C ARG A 232 17.23 -6.97 2.74
N ASN A 233 17.62 -7.74 1.72
CA ASN A 233 18.80 -8.63 1.76
C ASN A 233 18.76 -9.65 2.93
N GLY A 234 17.57 -10.00 3.39
CA GLY A 234 17.35 -10.98 4.45
C GLY A 234 16.42 -12.09 3.98
N VAL A 235 16.37 -13.17 4.74
CA VAL A 235 15.43 -14.28 4.52
C VAL A 235 14.26 -14.12 5.48
N ILE A 236 13.03 -14.21 4.97
CA ILE A 236 11.84 -14.16 5.84
C ILE A 236 11.92 -15.28 6.90
N CYS A 237 11.47 -14.99 8.11
CA CYS A 237 11.54 -15.90 9.27
C CYS A 237 12.94 -16.26 9.77
N GLN A 238 13.98 -15.53 9.33
CA GLN A 238 15.33 -15.63 9.88
C GLN A 238 15.80 -14.26 10.36
N PRO A 239 16.63 -14.20 11.41
CA PRO A 239 17.30 -12.96 11.77
C PRO A 239 18.24 -12.49 10.64
N GLY A 240 18.44 -11.17 10.51
CA GLY A 240 19.35 -10.58 9.51
C GLY A 240 18.68 -9.59 8.57
N GLY A 241 19.39 -9.22 7.50
CA GLY A 241 19.00 -8.19 6.52
C GLY A 241 19.24 -6.75 6.98
N THR A 242 18.95 -5.80 6.11
CA THR A 242 19.12 -4.36 6.33
C THR A 242 17.77 -3.69 6.55
N ASP A 243 17.62 -3.01 7.68
CA ASP A 243 16.35 -2.45 8.13
C ASP A 243 16.24 -0.95 7.81
N GLN A 244 15.18 -0.58 7.11
CA GLN A 244 14.79 0.80 6.85
C GLN A 244 13.51 1.11 7.63
N PRO A 245 13.50 2.12 8.52
CA PRO A 245 12.30 2.48 9.28
C PRO A 245 11.10 2.80 8.37
N LEU A 246 9.91 2.35 8.77
CA LEU A 246 8.64 2.69 8.12
C LEU A 246 7.88 3.73 8.95
N SER A 247 7.11 4.59 8.29
CA SER A 247 6.23 5.56 8.96
C SER A 247 4.89 4.91 9.31
N ILE A 248 4.96 3.80 10.07
CA ILE A 248 3.81 3.02 10.53
C ILE A 248 3.81 3.05 12.04
N ARG A 249 2.66 3.45 12.63
CA ARG A 249 2.47 3.40 14.07
C ARG A 249 1.99 2.02 14.49
N VAL A 250 2.70 1.41 15.42
CA VAL A 250 2.35 0.11 16.01
C VAL A 250 1.64 0.30 17.34
N ASP A 251 0.37 -0.07 17.42
CA ASP A 251 -0.39 -0.12 18.67
C ASP A 251 -0.58 -1.57 19.11
N VAL A 252 -0.35 -1.85 20.39
CA VAL A 252 -0.35 -3.21 20.94
C VAL A 252 -1.49 -3.34 21.95
N THR A 253 -2.31 -4.36 21.80
CA THR A 253 -3.36 -4.72 22.75
C THR A 253 -2.93 -5.97 23.51
N ARG A 254 -3.25 -5.98 24.80
CA ARG A 254 -2.97 -7.05 25.75
C ARG A 254 -4.27 -7.45 26.43
#